data_AF-Q9S1T7-F1
#
_entry.id   AF-Q9S1T7-F1
#
_cell.length_a   1.000
_cell.length_b   1.000
_cell.length_c   1.000
_cell.angle_alpha   90.00
_cell.angle_beta   90.00
_cell.angle_gamma   90.00
#
_symmetry.space_group_name_H-M   'P 1'
#
loop_
_entity.id
_entity.type
_entity.pdbx_description
1 polymer ?
#
loop_
_entity_poly.entity_id
_entity_poly.type
_entity_poly.pdbx_seq_one_letter_code
_entity_poly.pdbx_strand_id
1 'polypeptide(L)'
;MLSYDELTSPERELWDAFPEGRRVDLRTGVPDTDAPPAGDRWGPDRTVRAAVVATLLLGANDDRSGTVAALRLTGARITGRLNLSGTEICHTFSLQGCRLDEAVQLHGATTRTIEITNSWVPGINAELARIEGDLDLRRSTFEGGFLILVNARMAGNLLISDARILDPEEWAVRAGGLVLNGGVFGQRLTTQGGLRLPGAQLLSGLFLQGARLGNTAGVALAAGGMAASTVDCSQGFAAQGGVLLRRARIEGLLTFEGAQLNGDGVALDCVSMHVGDFDYRTATPLSGLVDLRSAQATWCQDSEQSWPREVLLEGFTYGSIRFWDAPSAAGDDGPPTRDGVARRLAWLRRNPGYVPQPYEQLAGWYRQIGHDDDARRVLLAKQRHRRLTLSPSARAWGHLLDVTVGYGYRPWLAGVWLLALTLLGTLAFSTHSPSPVKRDEGSPFQPLVYTLDLLIPLGGLGQRTGWYWPNSSLQWLSYLLIAFGWMLTTAIIAGITRTLQKN
;
A
#
# COMPACT_ATOMS: atom_id res chain seq x y z
N MET A 1 15.96 -18.55 49.87
CA MET A 1 14.66 -18.02 50.29
C MET A 1 14.92 -16.72 51.01
N LEU A 2 14.30 -15.63 50.59
CA LEU A 2 14.32 -14.37 51.33
C LEU A 2 13.54 -14.57 52.63
N SER A 3 14.11 -14.24 53.78
CA SER A 3 13.38 -14.28 55.04
C SER A 3 12.44 -13.06 55.13
N TYR A 4 11.23 -13.22 55.66
CA TYR A 4 10.28 -12.12 55.82
C TYR A 4 10.85 -10.97 56.67
N ASP A 5 11.75 -11.28 57.62
CA ASP A 5 12.42 -10.29 58.46
C ASP A 5 13.46 -9.44 57.70
N GLU A 6 13.94 -9.91 56.54
CA GLU A 6 14.90 -9.20 55.68
C GLU A 6 14.20 -8.26 54.68
N LEU A 7 12.86 -8.23 54.67
CA LEU A 7 12.06 -7.41 53.78
C LEU A 7 11.93 -5.98 54.32
N THR A 8 12.05 -5.00 53.43
CA THR A 8 11.76 -3.59 53.76
C THR A 8 10.27 -3.38 54.04
N SER A 9 9.89 -2.21 54.58
CA SER A 9 8.48 -1.88 54.81
C SER A 9 7.59 -2.05 53.55
N PRO A 10 7.94 -1.47 52.38
CA PRO A 10 7.14 -1.66 51.16
C PRO A 10 7.16 -3.11 50.64
N GLU A 11 8.25 -3.85 50.85
CA GLU A 11 8.33 -5.26 50.46
C GLU A 11 7.44 -6.16 51.31
N ARG A 12 7.34 -5.91 52.63
CA ARG A 12 6.41 -6.62 53.52
C ARG A 12 4.96 -6.32 53.16
N GLU A 13 4.64 -5.06 52.90
CA GLU A 13 3.30 -4.69 52.46
C GLU A 13 2.90 -5.40 51.16
N LEU A 14 3.81 -5.47 50.19
CA LEU A 14 3.61 -6.21 48.94
C LEU A 14 3.47 -7.71 49.17
N TRP A 15 4.30 -8.28 50.05
CA TRP A 15 4.25 -9.69 50.42
C TRP A 15 2.89 -10.07 50.99
N ASP A 16 2.37 -9.26 51.92
CA ASP A 16 1.09 -9.52 52.59
C ASP A 16 -0.13 -9.25 51.69
N ALA A 17 -0.01 -8.31 50.74
CA ALA A 17 -1.08 -7.99 49.80
C ALA A 17 -1.22 -9.02 48.66
N PHE A 18 -0.15 -9.73 48.32
CA PHE A 18 -0.11 -10.65 47.18
C PHE A 18 -1.16 -11.78 47.21
N PRO A 19 -1.34 -12.56 48.30
CA PRO A 19 -2.35 -13.62 48.33
C PRO A 19 -3.79 -13.14 48.17
N GLU A 20 -4.07 -11.89 48.57
CA GLU A 20 -5.38 -11.24 48.42
C GLU A 20 -5.56 -10.58 47.04
N GLY A 21 -4.48 -10.44 46.26
CA GLY A 21 -4.47 -9.67 45.02
C GLY A 21 -4.73 -8.18 45.24
N ARG A 22 -4.45 -7.67 46.45
CA ARG A 22 -4.68 -6.27 46.82
C ARG A 22 -3.59 -5.37 46.22
N ARG A 23 -3.97 -4.17 45.78
CA ARG A 23 -3.03 -3.19 45.22
C ARG A 23 -2.25 -2.51 46.33
N VAL A 24 -0.93 -2.46 46.18
CA VAL A 24 -0.02 -1.64 47.00
C VAL A 24 0.34 -0.37 46.24
N ASP A 25 0.04 0.78 46.83
CA ASP A 25 0.27 2.10 46.22
C ASP A 25 1.27 2.89 47.06
N LEU A 26 2.46 3.09 46.50
CA LEU A 26 3.58 3.78 47.15
C LEU A 26 3.71 5.25 46.69
N ARG A 27 2.70 5.79 46.02
CA ARG A 27 2.68 7.19 45.57
C ARG A 27 2.46 8.16 46.73
N THR A 28 2.97 9.38 46.57
CA THR A 28 2.77 10.47 47.54
C THR A 28 1.44 11.22 47.31
N GLY A 29 0.84 11.06 46.11
CA GLY A 29 -0.35 11.78 45.68
C GLY A 29 -0.05 13.09 44.94
N VAL A 30 1.23 13.48 44.83
CA VAL A 30 1.67 14.68 44.13
C VAL A 30 2.23 14.30 42.75
N PRO A 31 1.55 14.68 41.64
CA PRO A 31 1.86 14.19 40.29
C PRO A 31 3.33 14.33 39.87
N ASP A 32 3.96 15.48 40.16
CA ASP A 32 5.33 15.74 39.74
C ASP A 32 6.35 14.85 40.47
N THR A 33 6.07 14.50 41.73
CA THR A 33 6.94 13.61 42.53
C THR A 33 6.68 12.14 42.25
N ASP A 34 5.49 11.81 41.74
CA ASP A 34 5.07 10.45 41.40
C ASP A 34 5.34 10.09 39.93
N ALA A 35 5.87 11.03 39.16
CA ALA A 35 6.23 10.80 37.76
C ALA A 35 7.38 9.77 37.67
N PRO A 36 7.21 8.65 36.94
CA PRO A 36 8.25 7.63 36.76
C PRO A 36 9.63 8.15 36.27
N PRO A 37 9.71 9.17 35.40
CA PRO A 37 11.00 9.74 35.00
C PRO A 37 11.84 10.26 36.18
N ALA A 38 11.19 10.79 37.23
CA ALA A 38 11.84 11.24 38.47
C ALA A 38 12.07 10.12 39.49
N GLY A 39 11.78 8.87 39.11
CA GLY A 39 11.84 7.72 40.01
C GLY A 39 13.24 7.30 40.43
N ASP A 40 14.30 7.82 39.80
CA ASP A 40 15.68 7.67 40.25
C ASP A 40 15.89 8.28 41.65
N ARG A 41 15.10 9.30 41.99
CA ARG A 41 15.13 10.01 43.27
C ARG A 41 14.21 9.39 44.32
N TRP A 42 13.45 8.35 44.00
CA TRP A 42 12.58 7.70 44.97
C TRP A 42 13.41 6.97 46.03
N GLY A 43 13.07 7.24 47.28
CA GLY A 43 13.76 6.73 48.47
C GLY A 43 13.40 5.28 48.82
N PRO A 44 13.90 4.77 49.95
CA PRO A 44 13.69 3.39 50.39
C PRO A 44 12.21 3.04 50.61
N ASP A 45 11.37 4.01 50.98
CA ASP A 45 9.93 3.82 51.23
C ASP A 45 9.13 3.47 49.96
N ARG A 46 9.73 3.67 48.78
CA ARG A 46 9.15 3.36 47.47
C ARG A 46 9.93 2.29 46.71
N THR A 47 10.93 1.69 47.34
CA THR A 47 11.87 0.78 46.69
C THR A 47 11.56 -0.67 47.04
N VAL A 48 11.41 -1.49 46.01
CA VAL A 48 11.14 -2.94 46.11
C VAL A 48 12.21 -3.67 45.30
N ARG A 49 12.87 -4.67 45.89
CA ARG A 49 13.85 -5.48 45.14
C ARG A 49 13.15 -6.38 44.11
N ALA A 50 13.71 -6.48 42.92
CA ALA A 50 13.25 -7.38 41.87
C ALA A 50 13.22 -8.85 42.32
N ALA A 51 14.12 -9.24 43.22
CA ALA A 51 14.14 -10.59 43.81
C ALA A 51 12.86 -10.90 44.62
N VAL A 52 12.29 -9.92 45.32
CA VAL A 52 11.02 -10.10 46.06
C VAL A 52 9.87 -10.26 45.07
N VAL A 53 9.81 -9.40 44.06
CA VAL A 53 8.82 -9.50 42.96
C VAL A 53 8.89 -10.86 42.29
N ALA A 54 10.08 -11.32 41.91
CA ALA A 54 10.26 -12.63 41.29
C ALA A 54 9.81 -13.77 42.21
N THR A 55 10.16 -13.71 43.49
CA THR A 55 9.80 -14.74 44.48
C THR A 55 8.28 -14.86 44.65
N LEU A 56 7.56 -13.74 44.69
CA LEU A 56 6.09 -13.75 44.74
C LEU A 56 5.47 -14.31 43.46
N LEU A 57 5.97 -13.90 42.29
CA LEU A 57 5.48 -14.40 40.99
C LEU A 57 5.71 -15.91 40.79
N LEU A 58 6.69 -16.48 41.48
CA LEU A 58 7.00 -17.91 41.49
C LEU A 58 6.27 -18.69 42.60
N GLY A 59 5.34 -18.05 43.34
CA GLY A 59 4.40 -18.73 44.24
C GLY A 59 4.82 -18.80 45.71
N ALA A 60 5.72 -17.94 46.19
CA ALA A 60 6.20 -18.04 47.59
C ALA A 60 5.18 -17.65 48.69
N ASN A 61 4.00 -17.14 48.33
CA ASN A 61 2.95 -16.72 49.28
C ASN A 61 1.54 -16.77 48.68
N ASP A 62 1.16 -17.88 48.03
CA ASP A 62 -0.16 -18.04 47.39
C ASP A 62 -1.19 -18.81 48.24
N ASP A 63 -0.85 -19.13 49.49
CA ASP A 63 -1.58 -20.04 50.40
C ASP A 63 -2.88 -19.47 51.05
N ARG A 64 -3.71 -18.70 50.34
CA ARG A 64 -5.02 -18.24 50.86
C ARG A 64 -6.19 -18.74 50.03
N SER A 65 -7.04 -19.56 50.67
CA SER A 65 -8.26 -20.10 50.08
C SER A 65 -9.31 -19.00 49.89
N GLY A 66 -9.83 -18.86 48.66
CA GLY A 66 -10.96 -17.98 48.34
C GLY A 66 -10.60 -16.64 47.68
N THR A 67 -9.31 -16.29 47.56
CA THR A 67 -8.84 -15.11 46.81
C THR A 67 -7.88 -15.53 45.69
N VAL A 68 -7.74 -14.69 44.67
CA VAL A 68 -6.81 -14.93 43.56
C VAL A 68 -5.55 -14.12 43.80
N ALA A 69 -4.45 -14.81 44.05
CA ALA A 69 -3.15 -14.17 44.25
C ALA A 69 -2.71 -13.43 42.97
N ALA A 70 -2.37 -12.15 43.13
CA ALA A 70 -1.95 -11.28 42.03
C ALA A 70 -0.99 -10.20 42.54
N LEU A 71 0.04 -9.89 41.76
CA LEU A 71 0.98 -8.84 42.11
C LEU A 71 0.51 -7.50 41.53
N ARG A 72 0.16 -6.54 42.39
CA ARG A 72 -0.33 -5.22 41.96
C ARG A 72 0.42 -4.12 42.70
N LEU A 73 1.33 -3.46 42.00
CA LEU A 73 2.23 -2.46 42.57
C LEU A 73 2.10 -1.14 41.81
N THR A 74 1.99 -0.03 42.54
CA THR A 74 1.86 1.31 41.98
C THR A 74 2.90 2.26 42.57
N GLY A 75 3.57 3.05 41.72
CA GLY A 75 4.48 4.09 42.17
C GLY A 75 5.81 3.59 42.77
N ALA A 76 6.25 2.38 42.44
CA ALA A 76 7.44 1.78 43.04
C ALA A 76 8.67 1.84 42.13
N ARG A 77 9.85 1.97 42.73
CA ARG A 77 11.14 1.72 42.09
C ARG A 77 11.53 0.26 42.32
N ILE A 78 11.72 -0.48 41.24
CA ILE A 78 12.13 -1.89 41.27
C ILE A 78 13.63 -1.97 41.01
N THR A 79 14.38 -2.41 42.02
CA THR A 79 15.84 -2.46 41.98
C THR A 79 16.36 -3.87 41.67
N GLY A 80 17.37 -3.95 40.81
CA GLY A 80 17.97 -5.22 40.35
C GLY A 80 17.25 -5.86 39.16
N ARG A 81 17.80 -6.98 38.67
CA ARG A 81 17.26 -7.72 37.51
C ARG A 81 16.03 -8.53 37.86
N LEU A 82 14.91 -8.24 37.20
CA LEU A 82 13.73 -9.11 37.20
C LEU A 82 13.90 -10.20 36.14
N ASN A 83 14.49 -11.33 36.55
CA ASN A 83 14.68 -12.49 35.68
C ASN A 83 13.65 -13.57 35.98
N LEU A 84 12.78 -13.81 35.01
CA LEU A 84 11.70 -14.80 35.02
C LEU A 84 11.83 -15.72 33.79
N SER A 85 13.05 -15.89 33.27
CA SER A 85 13.28 -16.68 32.06
C SER A 85 13.04 -18.17 32.31
N GLY A 86 12.33 -18.83 31.40
CA GLY A 86 12.04 -20.27 31.45
C GLY A 86 11.09 -20.70 32.56
N THR A 87 10.45 -19.76 33.27
CA THR A 87 9.55 -20.07 34.38
C THR A 87 8.09 -20.12 33.94
N GLU A 88 7.27 -20.85 34.70
CA GLU A 88 5.81 -20.81 34.58
C GLU A 88 5.25 -19.90 35.67
N ILE A 89 4.71 -18.76 35.26
CA ILE A 89 4.13 -17.73 36.13
C ILE A 89 2.63 -17.94 36.16
N CYS A 90 2.15 -18.42 37.30
CA CYS A 90 0.74 -18.72 37.48
C CYS A 90 -0.13 -17.52 37.87
N HIS A 91 0.47 -16.34 37.99
CA HIS A 91 -0.18 -15.15 38.51
C HIS A 91 -0.14 -14.02 37.47
N THR A 92 -1.18 -13.18 37.45
CA THR A 92 -1.13 -11.90 36.73
C THR A 92 -0.34 -10.89 37.53
N PHE A 93 0.37 -9.98 36.85
CA PHE A 93 0.99 -8.86 37.55
C PHE A 93 0.82 -7.51 36.84
N SER A 94 0.65 -6.48 37.67
CA SER A 94 0.44 -5.10 37.26
C SER A 94 1.45 -4.19 37.96
N LEU A 95 2.24 -3.49 37.17
CA LEU A 95 3.14 -2.40 37.56
C LEU A 95 2.61 -1.11 36.95
N GLN A 96 2.12 -0.19 37.78
CA GLN A 96 1.55 1.06 37.33
C GLN A 96 2.35 2.24 37.86
N GLY A 97 2.84 3.13 36.99
CA GLY A 97 3.63 4.27 37.50
C GLY A 97 4.95 3.83 38.13
N CYS A 98 5.51 2.68 37.74
CA CYS A 98 6.73 2.14 38.34
C CYS A 98 7.97 2.52 37.53
N ARG A 99 9.13 2.49 38.16
CA ARG A 99 10.44 2.60 37.50
C ARG A 99 11.21 1.31 37.72
N LEU A 100 11.67 0.69 36.64
CA LEU A 100 12.56 -0.46 36.71
C LEU A 100 13.99 0.01 36.44
N ASP A 101 14.93 -0.42 37.28
CA ASP A 101 16.34 -0.07 37.10
C ASP A 101 17.02 -0.91 36.00
N GLU A 102 16.51 -2.12 35.73
CA GLU A 102 17.05 -3.05 34.74
C GLU A 102 15.95 -3.67 33.86
N ALA A 103 16.33 -4.23 32.72
CA ALA A 103 15.40 -4.84 31.76
C ALA A 103 14.75 -6.13 32.31
N VAL A 104 13.46 -6.32 32.01
CA VAL A 104 12.71 -7.52 32.40
C VAL A 104 13.04 -8.67 31.46
N GLN A 105 13.45 -9.81 32.01
CA GLN A 105 13.75 -11.02 31.24
C GLN A 105 12.61 -12.05 31.42
N LEU A 106 11.94 -12.37 30.32
CA LEU A 106 10.84 -13.32 30.18
C LEU A 106 11.16 -14.36 29.08
N HIS A 107 12.43 -14.57 28.77
CA HIS A 107 12.85 -15.47 27.69
C HIS A 107 12.31 -16.88 27.94
N GLY A 108 11.50 -17.41 27.03
CA GLY A 108 10.88 -18.74 27.16
C GLY A 108 9.92 -18.90 28.33
N ALA A 109 9.50 -17.82 28.99
CA ALA A 109 8.58 -17.88 30.12
C ALA A 109 7.14 -18.16 29.67
N THR A 110 6.37 -18.89 30.47
CA THR A 110 4.92 -19.01 30.31
C THR A 110 4.24 -18.18 31.37
N THR A 111 3.31 -17.31 30.99
CA THR A 111 2.72 -16.33 31.91
C THR A 111 1.29 -16.00 31.53
N ARG A 112 0.56 -15.40 32.46
CA ARG A 112 -0.77 -14.83 32.23
C ARG A 112 -0.63 -13.36 31.77
N THR A 113 -1.65 -12.54 32.00
CA THR A 113 -1.63 -11.10 31.68
C THR A 113 -0.51 -10.37 32.43
N ILE A 114 0.23 -9.56 31.68
CA ILE A 114 1.27 -8.66 32.19
C ILE A 114 0.85 -7.23 31.90
N GLU A 115 0.73 -6.41 32.95
CA GLU A 115 0.44 -4.98 32.81
C GLU A 115 1.62 -4.18 33.36
N ILE A 116 2.29 -3.41 32.50
CA ILE A 116 3.33 -2.46 32.87
C ILE A 116 2.97 -1.12 32.23
N THR A 117 2.09 -0.38 32.90
CA THR A 117 1.46 0.83 32.35
C THR A 117 1.99 2.09 33.01
N ASN A 118 2.05 3.18 32.24
CA ASN A 118 2.56 4.47 32.71
C ASN A 118 3.90 4.33 33.45
N SER A 119 4.78 3.43 32.99
CA SER A 119 5.97 3.03 33.72
C SER A 119 7.24 3.32 32.91
N TRP A 120 8.37 3.37 33.60
CA TRP A 120 9.69 3.54 33.00
C TRP A 120 10.43 2.21 33.03
N VAL A 121 10.76 1.67 31.86
CA VAL A 121 11.33 0.31 31.73
C VAL A 121 12.53 0.34 30.78
N PRO A 122 13.72 -0.13 31.18
CA PRO A 122 14.88 -0.14 30.30
C PRO A 122 14.69 -1.04 29.07
N GLY A 123 13.96 -2.15 29.22
CA GLY A 123 13.69 -3.08 28.14
C GLY A 123 12.87 -4.27 28.61
N ILE A 124 12.24 -4.97 27.67
CA ILE A 124 11.56 -6.25 27.93
C ILE A 124 12.03 -7.26 26.89
N ASN A 125 12.62 -8.35 27.36
CA ASN A 125 12.95 -9.49 26.54
C ASN A 125 11.97 -10.63 26.80
N ALA A 126 10.99 -10.79 25.93
CA ALA A 126 10.01 -11.87 25.95
C ALA A 126 10.16 -12.77 24.70
N GLU A 127 11.39 -12.97 24.23
CA GLU A 127 11.69 -13.95 23.18
C GLU A 127 11.22 -15.35 23.59
N LEU A 128 10.56 -16.07 22.67
CA LEU A 128 9.98 -17.40 22.89
C LEU A 128 8.94 -17.49 24.03
N ALA A 129 8.52 -16.36 24.62
CA ALA A 129 7.56 -16.37 25.71
C ALA A 129 6.16 -16.80 25.24
N ARG A 130 5.41 -17.44 26.14
CA ARG A 130 3.98 -17.74 25.97
C ARG A 130 3.17 -16.92 26.97
N ILE A 131 2.34 -16.02 26.45
CA ILE A 131 1.50 -15.12 27.24
C ILE A 131 0.04 -15.49 26.99
N GLU A 132 -0.59 -16.14 27.96
CA GLU A 132 -2.00 -16.58 27.87
C GLU A 132 -2.98 -15.39 27.95
N GLY A 133 -2.52 -14.21 28.37
CA GLY A 133 -3.30 -12.98 28.45
C GLY A 133 -2.79 -11.86 27.55
N ASP A 134 -3.05 -10.63 27.96
CA ASP A 134 -2.56 -9.42 27.29
C ASP A 134 -1.16 -9.04 27.80
N LEU A 135 -0.39 -8.35 26.95
CA LEU A 135 0.78 -7.58 27.35
C LEU A 135 0.46 -6.09 27.20
N ASP A 136 0.14 -5.44 28.32
CA ASP A 136 -0.22 -4.03 28.36
C ASP A 136 0.96 -3.15 28.77
N LEU A 137 1.47 -2.38 27.82
CA LEU A 137 2.59 -1.45 27.95
C LEU A 137 2.16 0.00 27.70
N ARG A 138 0.85 0.29 27.81
CA ARG A 138 0.31 1.61 27.48
C ARG A 138 0.94 2.72 28.30
N ARG A 139 1.22 3.85 27.63
CA ARG A 139 1.82 5.06 28.22
C ARG A 139 3.17 4.82 28.91
N SER A 140 3.86 3.72 28.61
CA SER A 140 5.16 3.41 29.19
C SER A 140 6.30 3.91 28.30
N THR A 141 7.41 4.26 28.94
CA THR A 141 8.62 4.77 28.27
C THR A 141 9.76 3.77 28.41
N PHE A 142 10.38 3.46 27.28
CA PHE A 142 11.58 2.64 27.15
C PHE A 142 12.71 3.54 26.67
N GLU A 143 13.57 3.95 27.61
CA GLU A 143 14.74 4.76 27.30
C GLU A 143 15.99 3.87 27.27
N GLY A 144 16.67 3.84 26.12
CA GLY A 144 17.91 3.08 25.96
C GLY A 144 17.70 1.57 25.83
N GLY A 145 16.51 1.13 25.40
CA GLY A 145 16.33 -0.29 25.14
C GLY A 145 15.06 -0.66 24.40
N PHE A 146 14.79 -1.96 24.45
CA PHE A 146 14.10 -2.66 23.38
C PHE A 146 12.88 -3.43 23.90
N LEU A 147 11.96 -3.71 22.98
CA LEU A 147 10.91 -4.70 23.17
C LEU A 147 11.16 -5.88 22.22
N ILE A 148 11.60 -7.01 22.79
CA ILE A 148 11.84 -8.25 22.04
C ILE A 148 10.69 -9.22 22.32
N LEU A 149 10.01 -9.63 21.25
CA LEU A 149 8.89 -10.57 21.21
C LEU A 149 9.09 -11.62 20.10
N VAL A 150 10.36 -11.90 19.76
CA VAL A 150 10.72 -12.83 18.67
C VAL A 150 10.20 -14.22 19.01
N ASN A 151 9.44 -14.81 18.08
CA ASN A 151 8.79 -16.12 18.23
C ASN A 151 7.91 -16.27 19.49
N ALA A 152 7.49 -15.15 20.09
CA ALA A 152 6.57 -15.17 21.22
C ALA A 152 5.16 -15.57 20.74
N ARG A 153 4.37 -16.15 21.64
CA ARG A 153 2.97 -16.52 21.42
C ARG A 153 2.10 -15.82 22.44
N MET A 154 1.07 -15.14 21.98
CA MET A 154 0.15 -14.40 22.83
C MET A 154 -1.30 -14.71 22.48
N ALA A 155 -2.08 -15.14 23.47
CA ALA A 155 -3.49 -15.39 23.28
C ALA A 155 -4.32 -14.09 23.30
N GLY A 156 -3.88 -13.09 24.08
CA GLY A 156 -4.49 -11.78 24.13
C GLY A 156 -3.91 -10.78 23.11
N ASN A 157 -3.80 -9.53 23.55
CA ASN A 157 -3.42 -8.37 22.78
C ASN A 157 -2.10 -7.78 23.25
N LEU A 158 -1.39 -7.15 22.31
CA LEU A 158 -0.24 -6.30 22.63
C LEU A 158 -0.69 -4.85 22.63
N LEU A 159 -0.78 -4.23 23.80
CA LEU A 159 -1.23 -2.85 23.96
C LEU A 159 -0.01 -1.94 24.19
N ILE A 160 0.43 -1.24 23.16
CA ILE A 160 1.59 -0.32 23.19
C ILE A 160 1.16 1.11 22.85
N SER A 161 -0.11 1.44 23.09
CA SER A 161 -0.66 2.77 22.79
C SER A 161 -0.07 3.83 23.71
N ASP A 162 0.27 4.99 23.14
CA ASP A 162 0.97 6.10 23.80
C ASP A 162 2.35 5.73 24.39
N ALA A 163 2.89 4.55 24.06
CA ALA A 163 4.21 4.17 24.52
C ALA A 163 5.30 4.93 23.74
N ARG A 164 6.47 5.09 24.38
CA ARG A 164 7.66 5.67 23.75
C ARG A 164 8.80 4.67 23.84
N ILE A 165 9.33 4.23 22.70
CA ILE A 165 10.41 3.24 22.67
C ILE A 165 11.60 3.84 21.91
N LEU A 166 12.69 4.05 22.62
CA LEU A 166 13.86 4.79 22.14
C LEU A 166 15.07 3.85 22.11
N ASP A 167 15.34 3.29 20.94
CA ASP A 167 16.55 2.53 20.62
C ASP A 167 17.15 3.10 19.32
N PRO A 168 18.07 4.08 19.43
CA PRO A 168 18.60 4.78 18.26
C PRO A 168 19.60 3.94 17.45
N GLU A 169 20.13 2.83 17.99
CA GLU A 169 21.17 2.03 17.34
C GLU A 169 20.61 0.81 16.58
N GLU A 170 19.47 0.24 17.01
CA GLU A 170 18.83 -0.91 16.35
C GLU A 170 17.31 -0.72 16.06
N TRP A 171 16.53 -1.76 16.35
CA TRP A 171 15.10 -1.86 16.17
C TRP A 171 14.44 -1.74 17.53
N ALA A 172 13.70 -0.65 17.74
CA ALA A 172 12.93 -0.40 18.96
C ALA A 172 12.05 -1.60 19.36
N VAL A 173 11.42 -2.24 18.36
CA VAL A 173 10.57 -3.41 18.58
C VAL A 173 10.95 -4.54 17.61
N ARG A 174 11.27 -5.70 18.17
CA ARG A 174 11.66 -6.91 17.44
C ARG A 174 10.67 -8.03 17.73
N ALA A 175 9.79 -8.30 16.79
CA ALA A 175 8.67 -9.22 16.95
C ALA A 175 8.52 -10.14 15.72
N GLY A 176 9.66 -10.59 15.17
CA GLY A 176 9.68 -11.56 14.08
C GLY A 176 9.11 -12.90 14.51
N GLY A 177 8.21 -13.47 13.72
CA GLY A 177 7.52 -14.73 14.03
C GLY A 177 6.55 -14.65 15.21
N LEU A 178 6.18 -13.45 15.68
CA LEU A 178 5.15 -13.26 16.71
C LEU A 178 3.83 -13.87 16.25
N VAL A 179 3.23 -14.72 17.08
CA VAL A 179 1.87 -15.24 16.85
C VAL A 179 0.95 -14.67 17.92
N LEU A 180 -0.06 -13.94 17.48
CA LEU A 180 -0.96 -13.22 18.37
C LEU A 180 -2.41 -13.45 17.91
N ASN A 181 -3.23 -14.02 18.81
CA ASN A 181 -4.64 -14.31 18.52
C ASN A 181 -5.53 -13.06 18.64
N GLY A 182 -5.14 -12.05 19.41
CA GLY A 182 -5.76 -10.73 19.41
C GLY A 182 -5.21 -9.78 18.33
N GLY A 183 -5.02 -8.50 18.70
CA GLY A 183 -4.38 -7.48 17.87
C GLY A 183 -3.20 -6.77 18.54
N VAL A 184 -2.44 -6.02 17.72
CA VAL A 184 -1.42 -5.07 18.19
C VAL A 184 -2.01 -3.66 18.13
N PHE A 185 -2.11 -2.99 19.28
CA PHE A 185 -2.69 -1.65 19.41
C PHE A 185 -1.62 -0.64 19.84
N GLY A 186 -1.06 0.07 18.86
CA GLY A 186 -0.02 1.09 19.03
C GLY A 186 -0.49 2.49 18.63
N GLN A 187 -1.69 2.90 19.07
CA GLN A 187 -2.20 4.25 18.82
C GLN A 187 -1.24 5.28 19.42
N ARG A 188 -0.83 6.28 18.63
CA ARG A 188 0.14 7.32 19.05
C ARG A 188 1.46 6.76 19.62
N LEU A 189 1.82 5.53 19.28
CA LEU A 189 3.13 4.95 19.60
C LEU A 189 4.23 5.83 18.99
N THR A 190 5.27 6.15 19.76
CA THR A 190 6.45 6.84 19.25
C THR A 190 7.66 5.92 19.34
N THR A 191 8.30 5.64 18.22
CA THR A 191 9.57 4.88 18.20
C THR A 191 10.70 5.71 17.61
N GLN A 192 11.86 5.65 18.26
CA GLN A 192 13.15 5.95 17.65
C GLN A 192 13.86 4.61 17.51
N GLY A 193 14.14 4.20 16.28
CA GLY A 193 14.33 2.80 15.90
C GLY A 193 13.07 2.24 15.22
N GLY A 194 13.26 1.31 14.28
CA GLY A 194 12.15 0.74 13.51
C GLY A 194 11.32 -0.29 14.27
N LEU A 195 10.15 -0.65 13.71
CA LEU A 195 9.30 -1.77 14.12
C LEU A 195 9.50 -2.96 13.18
N ARG A 196 9.96 -4.10 13.69
CA ARG A 196 10.26 -5.30 12.89
C ARG A 196 9.35 -6.48 13.25
N LEU A 197 8.48 -6.87 12.34
CA LEU A 197 7.46 -7.93 12.48
C LEU A 197 7.47 -8.95 11.31
N PRO A 198 8.63 -9.43 10.81
CA PRO A 198 8.64 -10.35 9.67
C PRO A 198 7.97 -11.68 10.03
N GLY A 199 7.07 -12.14 9.17
CA GLY A 199 6.35 -13.40 9.36
C GLY A 199 5.41 -13.44 10.58
N ALA A 200 5.09 -12.28 11.18
CA ALA A 200 4.15 -12.22 12.28
C ALA A 200 2.73 -12.63 11.83
N GLN A 201 1.98 -13.27 12.72
CA GLN A 201 0.59 -13.67 12.51
C GLN A 201 -0.26 -12.93 13.53
N LEU A 202 -1.00 -11.92 13.06
CA LEU A 202 -1.79 -11.00 13.88
C LEU A 202 -3.26 -11.14 13.51
N LEU A 203 -3.99 -12.04 14.18
CA LEU A 203 -5.34 -12.43 13.77
C LEU A 203 -6.28 -11.21 13.64
N SER A 204 -6.34 -10.33 14.64
CA SER A 204 -7.19 -9.13 14.59
C SER A 204 -6.55 -7.99 13.80
N GLY A 205 -5.22 -7.92 13.75
CA GLY A 205 -4.49 -6.93 12.96
C GLY A 205 -3.50 -6.05 13.71
N LEU A 206 -3.01 -5.03 13.01
CA LEU A 206 -2.02 -4.05 13.45
C LEU A 206 -2.63 -2.65 13.36
N PHE A 207 -2.80 -1.98 14.50
CA PHE A 207 -3.43 -0.67 14.60
C PHE A 207 -2.42 0.37 15.09
N LEU A 208 -1.98 1.25 14.20
CA LEU A 208 -0.92 2.24 14.41
C LEU A 208 -1.43 3.68 14.19
N GLN A 209 -2.69 3.96 14.49
CA GLN A 209 -3.30 5.26 14.25
C GLN A 209 -2.53 6.37 14.98
N GLY A 210 -2.08 7.37 14.23
CA GLY A 210 -1.28 8.49 14.76
C GLY A 210 0.10 8.11 15.31
N ALA A 211 0.58 6.89 15.08
CA ALA A 211 1.91 6.47 15.51
C ALA A 211 3.01 7.19 14.71
N ARG A 212 4.17 7.38 15.34
CA ARG A 212 5.36 8.02 14.76
C ARG A 212 6.52 7.05 14.84
N LEU A 213 6.90 6.48 13.70
CA LEU A 213 8.00 5.52 13.60
C LEU A 213 9.20 6.21 12.94
N GLY A 214 10.30 6.32 13.67
CA GLY A 214 11.52 6.99 13.21
C GLY A 214 12.69 6.02 13.03
N ASN A 215 13.19 5.89 11.80
CA ASN A 215 14.45 5.24 11.46
C ASN A 215 14.98 5.81 10.13
N THR A 216 15.50 7.05 10.19
CA THR A 216 15.84 7.86 9.01
C THR A 216 16.88 7.19 8.10
N ALA A 217 17.81 6.42 8.67
CA ALA A 217 18.86 5.73 7.91
C ALA A 217 18.41 4.38 7.33
N GLY A 218 17.17 3.96 7.57
CA GLY A 218 16.72 2.62 7.18
C GLY A 218 15.20 2.49 7.07
N VAL A 219 14.66 1.51 7.79
CA VAL A 219 13.28 1.04 7.64
C VAL A 219 12.53 1.32 8.93
N ALA A 220 11.46 2.10 8.82
CA ALA A 220 10.60 2.45 9.95
C ALA A 220 9.67 1.29 10.33
N LEU A 221 9.14 0.56 9.34
CA LEU A 221 8.29 -0.60 9.53
C LEU A 221 8.69 -1.74 8.59
N ALA A 222 9.09 -2.88 9.15
CA ALA A 222 9.44 -4.08 8.41
C ALA A 222 8.51 -5.24 8.78
N ALA A 223 7.44 -5.44 8.02
CA ALA A 223 6.42 -6.47 8.24
C ALA A 223 6.29 -7.41 7.03
N GLY A 224 7.43 -7.83 6.48
CA GLY A 224 7.47 -8.74 5.33
C GLY A 224 6.95 -10.14 5.68
N GLY A 225 6.07 -10.69 4.86
CA GLY A 225 5.44 -11.99 5.07
C GLY A 225 4.45 -12.06 6.22
N MET A 226 4.09 -10.90 6.82
CA MET A 226 3.08 -10.83 7.89
C MET A 226 1.71 -11.27 7.38
N ALA A 227 0.96 -11.97 8.21
CA ALA A 227 -0.46 -12.25 7.99
C ALA A 227 -1.29 -11.49 9.02
N ALA A 228 -2.26 -10.70 8.56
CA ALA A 228 -3.13 -9.90 9.43
C ALA A 228 -4.53 -9.76 8.84
N SER A 229 -5.55 -9.56 9.68
CA SER A 229 -6.87 -9.18 9.17
C SER A 229 -6.89 -7.73 8.68
N THR A 230 -6.35 -6.81 9.47
CA THR A 230 -6.33 -5.37 9.14
C THR A 230 -4.99 -4.74 9.51
N VAL A 231 -4.53 -3.77 8.73
CA VAL A 231 -3.41 -2.90 9.03
C VAL A 231 -3.88 -1.45 8.88
N ASP A 232 -4.01 -0.77 10.01
CA ASP A 232 -4.51 0.60 10.07
C ASP A 232 -3.38 1.56 10.45
N CYS A 233 -2.86 2.26 9.44
CA CYS A 233 -1.86 3.31 9.55
C CYS A 233 -2.48 4.67 9.21
N SER A 234 -3.65 4.98 9.79
CA SER A 234 -4.37 6.24 9.54
C SER A 234 -4.14 7.32 10.62
N GLN A 235 -4.95 8.38 10.58
CA GLN A 235 -5.04 9.42 11.63
C GLN A 235 -3.71 10.08 11.97
N GLY A 236 -2.95 10.47 10.93
CA GLY A 236 -1.67 11.16 11.09
C GLY A 236 -0.50 10.24 11.45
N PHE A 237 -0.60 8.95 11.12
CA PHE A 237 0.56 8.04 11.13
C PHE A 237 1.73 8.65 10.36
N ALA A 238 2.93 8.63 10.94
CA ALA A 238 4.13 9.15 10.33
C ALA A 238 5.26 8.12 10.37
N ALA A 239 5.80 7.77 9.21
CA ALA A 239 6.98 6.93 9.06
C ALA A 239 8.13 7.75 8.47
N GLN A 240 9.23 7.86 9.21
CA GLN A 240 10.50 8.42 8.75
C GLN A 240 11.45 7.24 8.52
N GLY A 241 11.52 6.75 7.29
CA GLY A 241 12.13 5.50 6.87
C GLY A 241 11.16 4.69 6.01
N GLY A 242 11.67 3.69 5.28
CA GLY A 242 10.83 2.86 4.41
C GLY A 242 9.78 2.04 5.18
N VAL A 243 8.63 1.78 4.55
CA VAL A 243 7.61 0.83 5.02
C VAL A 243 7.62 -0.40 4.11
N LEU A 244 8.02 -1.55 4.65
CA LEU A 244 8.18 -2.79 3.89
C LEU A 244 7.12 -3.83 4.30
N LEU A 245 6.18 -4.08 3.40
CA LEU A 245 5.07 -5.04 3.48
C LEU A 245 5.18 -6.15 2.42
N ARG A 246 6.41 -6.46 2.00
CA ARG A 246 6.70 -7.50 1.00
C ARG A 246 6.08 -8.85 1.37
N ARG A 247 5.32 -9.44 0.45
CA ARG A 247 4.62 -10.73 0.64
C ARG A 247 3.67 -10.76 1.85
N ALA A 248 3.27 -9.60 2.38
CA ALA A 248 2.27 -9.53 3.44
C ALA A 248 0.91 -10.00 2.89
N ARG A 249 0.11 -10.63 3.75
CA ARG A 249 -1.25 -11.08 3.47
C ARG A 249 -2.19 -10.36 4.44
N ILE A 250 -2.98 -9.45 3.91
CA ILE A 250 -3.89 -8.61 4.69
C ILE A 250 -5.31 -8.91 4.21
N GLU A 251 -6.10 -9.61 5.01
CA GLU A 251 -7.39 -10.13 4.52
C GLU A 251 -8.40 -9.02 4.21
N GLY A 252 -8.49 -8.05 5.12
CA GLY A 252 -9.40 -6.92 5.07
C GLY A 252 -8.72 -5.68 4.51
N LEU A 253 -8.35 -4.74 5.38
CA LEU A 253 -7.95 -3.39 5.00
C LEU A 253 -6.46 -3.14 5.28
N LEU A 254 -5.77 -2.54 4.31
CA LEU A 254 -4.52 -1.80 4.53
C LEU A 254 -4.79 -0.33 4.23
N THR A 255 -4.78 0.53 5.24
CA THR A 255 -5.00 1.98 5.06
C THR A 255 -3.81 2.81 5.49
N PHE A 256 -3.50 3.81 4.67
CA PHE A 256 -2.57 4.90 4.94
C PHE A 256 -3.30 6.27 4.89
N GLU A 257 -4.60 6.30 5.19
CA GLU A 257 -5.40 7.52 5.14
C GLU A 257 -4.81 8.62 6.03
N GLY A 258 -4.42 9.75 5.42
CA GLY A 258 -3.81 10.87 6.13
C GLY A 258 -2.42 10.59 6.69
N ALA A 259 -1.76 9.50 6.26
CA ALA A 259 -0.41 9.16 6.68
C ALA A 259 0.66 10.04 6.00
N GLN A 260 1.81 10.17 6.65
CA GLN A 260 3.02 10.77 6.11
C GLN A 260 4.10 9.69 5.99
N LEU A 261 4.46 9.34 4.76
CA LEU A 261 5.44 8.29 4.46
C LEU A 261 6.66 8.92 3.79
N ASN A 262 7.76 9.00 4.54
CA ASN A 262 9.00 9.60 4.10
C ASN A 262 10.11 8.54 4.10
N GLY A 263 10.60 8.14 2.94
CA GLY A 263 11.72 7.20 2.83
C GLY A 263 12.77 7.70 1.84
N ASP A 264 14.04 7.61 2.22
CA ASP A 264 15.16 7.87 1.33
C ASP A 264 15.31 6.66 0.39
N GLY A 265 14.91 6.83 -0.88
CA GLY A 265 14.84 5.73 -1.85
C GLY A 265 13.44 5.13 -1.94
N VAL A 266 13.15 4.07 -1.19
CA VAL A 266 11.85 3.37 -1.22
C VAL A 266 11.01 3.78 -0.01
N ALA A 267 9.89 4.48 -0.26
CA ALA A 267 8.97 4.90 0.79
C ALA A 267 8.01 3.77 1.19
N LEU A 268 7.51 3.02 0.20
CA LEU A 268 6.57 1.91 0.42
C LEU A 268 6.91 0.74 -0.52
N ASP A 269 7.18 -0.42 0.07
CA ASP A 269 7.47 -1.66 -0.63
C ASP A 269 6.42 -2.72 -0.29
N CYS A 270 5.52 -2.96 -1.24
CA CYS A 270 4.44 -3.94 -1.14
C CYS A 270 4.61 -5.08 -2.16
N VAL A 271 5.85 -5.40 -2.57
CA VAL A 271 6.08 -6.45 -3.56
C VAL A 271 5.41 -7.77 -3.16
N SER A 272 4.60 -8.33 -4.06
CA SER A 272 3.84 -9.58 -3.86
C SER A 272 2.88 -9.57 -2.66
N MET A 273 2.48 -8.39 -2.18
CA MET A 273 1.45 -8.25 -1.15
C MET A 273 0.09 -8.72 -1.66
N HIS A 274 -0.72 -9.34 -0.81
CA HIS A 274 -2.13 -9.65 -1.09
C HIS A 274 -2.99 -8.90 -0.08
N VAL A 275 -3.95 -8.13 -0.57
CA VAL A 275 -4.83 -7.32 0.27
C VAL A 275 -6.28 -7.31 -0.22
N GLY A 276 -7.24 -7.29 0.72
CA GLY A 276 -8.64 -7.02 0.41
C GLY A 276 -8.81 -5.60 -0.15
N ASP A 277 -8.77 -4.60 0.72
CA ASP A 277 -8.89 -3.17 0.39
C ASP A 277 -7.57 -2.45 0.65
N PHE A 278 -7.02 -1.85 -0.41
CA PHE A 278 -5.79 -1.07 -0.34
C PHE A 278 -6.11 0.42 -0.44
N ASP A 279 -6.07 1.11 0.68
CA ASP A 279 -6.26 2.56 0.76
C ASP A 279 -4.92 3.26 0.95
N TYR A 280 -4.41 3.88 -0.11
CA TYR A 280 -3.13 4.60 -0.08
C TYR A 280 -3.27 6.13 -0.10
N ARG A 281 -4.40 6.66 0.40
CA ARG A 281 -4.68 8.11 0.47
C ARG A 281 -3.85 8.83 1.55
N THR A 282 -2.56 9.00 1.32
CA THR A 282 -1.64 9.74 2.19
C THR A 282 -1.93 11.24 2.25
N ALA A 283 -1.56 11.90 3.36
CA ALA A 283 -1.72 13.35 3.56
C ALA A 283 -0.80 14.19 2.66
N THR A 284 0.37 13.64 2.30
CA THR A 284 1.35 14.27 1.42
C THR A 284 1.79 13.28 0.34
N PRO A 285 2.25 13.75 -0.83
CA PRO A 285 2.89 12.89 -1.81
C PRO A 285 4.06 12.15 -1.16
N LEU A 286 4.22 10.86 -1.47
CA LEU A 286 5.34 10.08 -0.95
C LEU A 286 6.66 10.61 -1.54
N SER A 287 7.67 10.80 -0.69
CA SER A 287 8.97 11.34 -1.09
C SER A 287 9.81 10.34 -1.92
N GLY A 288 9.56 9.04 -1.75
CA GLY A 288 10.30 7.95 -2.37
C GLY A 288 9.49 7.10 -3.34
N LEU A 289 10.14 6.07 -3.89
CA LEU A 289 9.57 5.06 -4.77
C LEU A 289 8.49 4.26 -4.04
N VAL A 290 7.42 3.94 -4.76
CA VAL A 290 6.43 2.94 -4.35
C VAL A 290 6.57 1.70 -5.22
N ASP A 291 6.83 0.55 -4.60
CA ASP A 291 6.95 -0.72 -5.30
C ASP A 291 5.73 -1.60 -5.02
N LEU A 292 4.87 -1.78 -6.02
CA LEU A 292 3.67 -2.63 -5.99
C LEU A 292 3.83 -3.87 -6.88
N ARG A 293 5.06 -4.23 -7.27
CA ARG A 293 5.25 -5.33 -8.22
C ARG A 293 4.63 -6.62 -7.72
N SER A 294 3.86 -7.27 -8.58
CA SER A 294 3.12 -8.51 -8.30
C SER A 294 2.18 -8.44 -7.11
N ALA A 295 1.84 -7.25 -6.61
CA ALA A 295 0.86 -7.10 -5.55
C ALA A 295 -0.55 -7.34 -6.09
N GLN A 296 -1.46 -7.76 -5.21
CA GLN A 296 -2.84 -8.07 -5.54
C GLN A 296 -3.75 -7.36 -4.55
N ALA A 297 -4.69 -6.58 -5.05
CA ALA A 297 -5.70 -5.90 -4.25
C ALA A 297 -7.11 -6.29 -4.73
N THR A 298 -8.08 -6.48 -3.85
CA THR A 298 -9.49 -6.60 -4.33
C THR A 298 -10.04 -5.22 -4.67
N TRP A 299 -9.79 -4.25 -3.80
CA TRP A 299 -10.12 -2.85 -3.98
C TRP A 299 -8.85 -2.01 -3.83
N CYS A 300 -8.73 -0.97 -4.66
CA CYS A 300 -7.66 0.00 -4.60
C CYS A 300 -8.27 1.40 -4.52
N GLN A 301 -7.91 2.15 -3.48
CA GLN A 301 -8.39 3.51 -3.24
C GLN A 301 -7.22 4.48 -3.23
N ASP A 302 -7.39 5.58 -3.97
CA ASP A 302 -6.34 6.57 -4.10
C ASP A 302 -6.81 7.99 -4.36
N SER A 303 -5.84 8.89 -4.28
CA SER A 303 -5.99 10.31 -4.60
C SER A 303 -4.78 10.78 -5.42
N GLU A 304 -4.99 11.80 -6.27
CA GLU A 304 -3.92 12.38 -7.07
C GLU A 304 -2.83 13.02 -6.19
N GLN A 305 -3.22 13.50 -5.00
CA GLN A 305 -2.34 14.12 -4.01
C GLN A 305 -1.38 13.09 -3.37
N SER A 306 -1.75 11.81 -3.37
CA SER A 306 -0.95 10.73 -2.78
C SER A 306 -0.02 10.05 -3.79
N TRP A 307 -0.06 10.42 -5.08
CA TRP A 307 0.74 9.72 -6.09
C TRP A 307 2.25 10.00 -5.93
N PRO A 308 3.09 8.95 -5.88
CA PRO A 308 4.54 9.09 -5.75
C PRO A 308 5.18 9.58 -7.05
N ARG A 309 6.42 10.08 -6.99
CA ARG A 309 7.16 10.47 -8.21
C ARG A 309 7.40 9.30 -9.15
N GLU A 310 7.75 8.14 -8.58
CA GLU A 310 8.02 6.90 -9.30
C GLU A 310 7.20 5.77 -8.68
N VAL A 311 6.70 4.86 -9.53
CA VAL A 311 5.91 3.70 -9.09
C VAL A 311 6.22 2.47 -9.93
N LEU A 312 6.52 1.33 -9.29
CA LEU A 312 6.67 0.05 -9.98
C LEU A 312 5.37 -0.75 -9.89
N LEU A 313 4.73 -0.97 -11.04
CA LEU A 313 3.41 -1.61 -11.14
C LEU A 313 3.43 -2.97 -11.83
N GLU A 314 4.61 -3.51 -12.15
CA GLU A 314 4.72 -4.74 -12.94
C GLU A 314 4.06 -5.92 -12.21
N GLY A 315 3.01 -6.49 -12.81
CA GLY A 315 2.27 -7.60 -12.22
C GLY A 315 1.27 -7.17 -11.14
N PHE A 316 1.12 -5.87 -10.86
CA PHE A 316 0.09 -5.37 -9.94
C PHE A 316 -1.30 -5.63 -10.52
N THR A 317 -2.19 -6.26 -9.75
CA THR A 317 -3.58 -6.51 -10.13
C THR A 317 -4.54 -5.97 -9.09
N TYR A 318 -5.70 -5.50 -9.56
CA TYR A 318 -6.78 -4.99 -8.71
C TYR A 318 -8.16 -5.35 -9.27
N GLY A 319 -9.11 -5.65 -8.40
CA GLY A 319 -10.50 -5.93 -8.80
C GLY A 319 -11.26 -4.66 -9.17
N SER A 320 -11.17 -3.62 -8.34
CA SER A 320 -11.83 -2.34 -8.58
C SER A 320 -11.03 -1.16 -8.06
N ILE A 321 -11.21 0.01 -8.67
CA ILE A 321 -10.60 1.27 -8.24
C ILE A 321 -11.69 2.23 -7.76
N ARG A 322 -11.50 2.82 -6.57
CA ARG A 322 -12.29 3.97 -6.11
C ARG A 322 -11.42 5.22 -6.12
N PHE A 323 -11.97 6.30 -6.68
CA PHE A 323 -11.29 7.58 -6.76
C PHE A 323 -12.02 8.59 -5.88
N TRP A 324 -11.32 9.18 -4.90
CA TRP A 324 -11.94 10.06 -3.90
C TRP A 324 -12.02 11.53 -4.34
N ASP A 325 -11.32 11.98 -5.38
CA ASP A 325 -11.37 13.40 -5.83
C ASP A 325 -12.64 13.77 -6.63
N ALA A 326 -13.80 13.22 -6.24
CA ALA A 326 -15.09 13.77 -6.61
C ALA A 326 -15.70 14.45 -5.37
N PRO A 327 -15.67 15.79 -5.26
CA PRO A 327 -16.55 16.47 -4.33
C PRO A 327 -17.99 16.22 -4.80
N SER A 328 -18.66 15.26 -4.20
CA SER A 328 -20.12 15.14 -4.25
C SER A 328 -20.68 15.59 -2.91
N ALA A 329 -20.36 16.83 -2.56
CA ALA A 329 -20.87 17.51 -1.36
C ALA A 329 -20.93 19.03 -1.55
N ALA A 330 -21.41 19.48 -2.72
CA ALA A 330 -21.99 20.81 -2.92
C ALA A 330 -22.70 20.77 -4.27
N GLY A 331 -23.97 21.18 -4.32
CA GLY A 331 -24.68 21.40 -5.58
C GLY A 331 -24.11 22.61 -6.30
N ASP A 332 -23.01 22.43 -7.02
CA ASP A 332 -22.33 23.48 -7.74
C ASP A 332 -22.04 23.03 -9.17
N ASP A 333 -22.43 23.86 -10.12
CA ASP A 333 -22.30 23.72 -11.58
C ASP A 333 -20.82 23.81 -12.02
N GLY A 334 -19.94 23.00 -11.42
CA GLY A 334 -18.55 22.86 -11.81
C GLY A 334 -18.46 22.02 -13.09
N PRO A 335 -17.62 22.40 -14.07
CA PRO A 335 -17.48 21.63 -15.31
C PRO A 335 -17.04 20.20 -14.98
N PRO A 336 -17.60 19.17 -15.65
CA PRO A 336 -17.26 17.78 -15.40
C PRO A 336 -15.75 17.60 -15.47
N THR A 337 -15.16 17.07 -14.39
CA THR A 337 -13.70 16.97 -14.22
C THR A 337 -13.06 16.39 -15.48
N ARG A 338 -12.19 17.19 -16.11
CA ARG A 338 -11.48 16.88 -17.35
C ARG A 338 -10.77 15.50 -17.26
N ASP A 339 -11.29 14.54 -18.02
CA ASP A 339 -10.76 13.21 -18.38
C ASP A 339 -10.05 12.39 -17.28
N GLY A 340 -10.83 11.63 -16.49
CA GLY A 340 -10.30 10.65 -15.51
C GLY A 340 -9.32 9.62 -16.10
N VAL A 341 -9.49 9.25 -17.38
CA VAL A 341 -8.58 8.32 -18.07
C VAL A 341 -7.20 8.94 -18.26
N ALA A 342 -7.14 10.20 -18.68
CA ALA A 342 -5.89 10.90 -18.90
C ALA A 342 -5.05 10.99 -17.63
N ARG A 343 -5.68 11.26 -16.48
CA ARG A 343 -5.04 11.26 -15.16
C ARG A 343 -4.46 9.89 -14.80
N ARG A 344 -5.25 8.81 -14.99
CA ARG A 344 -4.77 7.43 -14.77
C ARG A 344 -3.60 7.05 -15.67
N LEU A 345 -3.64 7.47 -16.92
CA LEU A 345 -2.53 7.27 -17.85
C LEU A 345 -1.28 8.07 -17.44
N ALA A 346 -1.45 9.26 -16.85
CA ALA A 346 -0.33 10.02 -16.28
C ALA A 346 0.30 9.29 -15.09
N TRP A 347 -0.50 8.68 -14.21
CA TRP A 347 0.00 7.81 -13.13
C TRP A 347 0.75 6.60 -13.65
N LEU A 348 0.21 5.86 -14.64
CA LEU A 348 0.89 4.71 -15.25
C LEU A 348 2.24 5.06 -15.90
N ARG A 349 2.41 6.31 -16.37
CA ARG A 349 3.67 6.80 -16.96
C ARG A 349 4.74 7.13 -15.91
N ARG A 350 4.39 7.17 -14.63
CA ARG A 350 5.36 7.28 -13.52
C ARG A 350 6.15 5.99 -13.30
N ASN A 351 5.77 4.89 -13.98
CA ASN A 351 6.57 3.68 -14.03
C ASN A 351 7.76 3.86 -15.00
N PRO A 352 9.01 3.64 -14.56
CA PRO A 352 10.18 3.73 -15.42
C PRO A 352 10.12 2.69 -16.54
N GLY A 353 10.19 3.19 -17.78
CA GLY A 353 10.18 2.35 -18.98
C GLY A 353 8.79 1.89 -19.44
N TYR A 354 8.77 1.03 -20.45
CA TYR A 354 7.53 0.53 -21.04
C TYR A 354 7.16 -0.83 -20.46
N VAL A 355 6.13 -0.85 -19.61
CA VAL A 355 5.51 -2.08 -19.10
C VAL A 355 4.08 -2.20 -19.65
N PRO A 356 3.75 -3.25 -20.41
CA PRO A 356 2.44 -3.37 -21.08
C PRO A 356 1.30 -3.79 -20.14
N GLN A 357 1.58 -4.56 -19.09
CA GLN A 357 0.55 -5.16 -18.22
C GLN A 357 -0.29 -4.14 -17.45
N PRO A 358 0.25 -3.05 -16.86
CA PRO A 358 -0.57 -2.07 -16.15
C PRO A 358 -1.63 -1.38 -17.03
N TYR A 359 -1.34 -1.21 -18.32
CA TYR A 359 -2.31 -0.70 -19.29
C TYR A 359 -3.43 -1.71 -19.59
N GLU A 360 -3.10 -3.00 -19.70
CA GLU A 360 -4.11 -4.05 -19.90
C GLU A 360 -5.00 -4.21 -18.67
N GLN A 361 -4.42 -4.14 -17.46
CA GLN A 361 -5.18 -4.17 -16.21
C GLN A 361 -6.19 -3.02 -16.15
N LEU A 362 -5.75 -1.79 -16.41
CA LEU A 362 -6.62 -0.62 -16.40
C LEU A 362 -7.70 -0.70 -17.50
N ALA A 363 -7.34 -1.13 -18.70
CA ALA A 363 -8.30 -1.32 -19.78
C ALA A 363 -9.31 -2.43 -19.48
N GLY A 364 -8.88 -3.51 -18.82
CA GLY A 364 -9.74 -4.60 -18.37
C GLY A 364 -10.78 -4.11 -17.37
N TRP A 365 -10.35 -3.33 -16.37
CA TRP A 365 -11.25 -2.71 -15.40
C TRP A 365 -12.28 -1.80 -16.06
N TYR A 366 -11.87 -0.89 -16.97
CA TYR A 366 -12.82 -0.03 -17.69
C TYR A 366 -13.88 -0.83 -18.47
N ARG A 367 -13.52 -1.98 -19.06
CA ARG A 367 -14.51 -2.85 -19.72
C ARG A 367 -15.48 -3.48 -18.72
N GLN A 368 -14.98 -3.95 -17.58
CA GLN A 368 -15.81 -4.58 -16.54
C GLN A 368 -16.89 -3.62 -16.01
N ILE A 369 -16.58 -2.32 -15.93
CA ILE A 369 -17.55 -1.29 -15.51
C ILE A 369 -18.39 -0.72 -16.67
N GLY A 370 -18.28 -1.26 -17.89
CA GLY A 370 -19.07 -0.84 -19.06
C GLY A 370 -18.52 0.36 -19.86
N HIS A 371 -17.33 0.85 -19.52
CA HIS A 371 -16.68 1.99 -20.17
C HIS A 371 -15.73 1.56 -21.31
N ASP A 372 -16.29 0.99 -22.38
CA ASP A 372 -15.52 0.46 -23.51
C ASP A 372 -14.69 1.52 -24.26
N ASP A 373 -15.21 2.75 -24.36
CA ASP A 373 -14.49 3.86 -25.00
C ASP A 373 -13.21 4.21 -24.24
N ASP A 374 -13.28 4.23 -22.91
CA ASP A 374 -12.14 4.53 -22.05
C ASP A 374 -11.12 3.39 -22.09
N ALA A 375 -11.58 2.13 -22.12
CA ALA A 375 -10.72 0.99 -22.34
C ALA A 375 -9.95 1.08 -23.67
N ARG A 376 -10.61 1.52 -24.76
CA ARG A 376 -9.95 1.77 -26.05
C ARG A 376 -8.93 2.90 -25.97
N ARG A 377 -9.23 4.00 -25.24
CA ARG A 377 -8.27 5.10 -25.01
C ARG A 377 -7.02 4.62 -24.28
N VAL A 378 -7.17 3.77 -23.27
CA VAL A 378 -6.04 3.18 -22.52
C VAL A 378 -5.18 2.30 -23.42
N LEU A 379 -5.79 1.43 -24.23
CA LEU A 379 -5.05 0.57 -25.15
C LEU A 379 -4.38 1.33 -26.29
N LEU A 380 -4.99 2.43 -26.75
CA LEU A 380 -4.33 3.35 -27.68
C LEU A 380 -3.10 3.99 -27.03
N ALA A 381 -3.22 4.44 -25.78
CA ALA A 381 -2.08 4.98 -25.03
C ALA A 381 -0.97 3.94 -24.83
N LYS A 382 -1.32 2.67 -24.60
CA LYS A 382 -0.37 1.55 -24.57
C LYS A 382 0.44 1.44 -25.87
N GLN A 383 -0.21 1.52 -27.04
CA GLN A 383 0.50 1.47 -28.33
C GLN A 383 1.35 2.71 -28.58
N ARG A 384 0.88 3.89 -28.18
CA ARG A 384 1.66 5.14 -28.27
C ARG A 384 2.91 5.11 -27.41
N HIS A 385 2.85 4.56 -26.21
CA HIS A 385 4.02 4.39 -25.36
C HIS A 385 4.98 3.34 -25.95
N ARG A 386 4.46 2.19 -26.40
CA ARG A 386 5.26 1.17 -27.10
C ARG A 386 6.03 1.75 -28.30
N ARG A 387 5.43 2.67 -29.05
CA ARG A 387 6.06 3.30 -30.21
C ARG A 387 7.40 3.94 -29.87
N LEU A 388 7.54 4.54 -28.68
CA LEU A 388 8.78 5.17 -28.25
C LEU A 388 9.95 4.19 -28.12
N THR A 389 9.67 2.90 -27.90
CA THR A 389 10.69 1.84 -27.79
C THR A 389 11.07 1.21 -29.14
N LEU A 390 10.41 1.59 -30.24
CA LEU A 390 10.65 1.00 -31.57
C LEU A 390 11.80 1.69 -32.32
N SER A 391 12.28 1.06 -33.40
CA SER A 391 13.22 1.67 -34.35
C SER A 391 12.60 2.86 -35.10
N PRO A 392 13.40 3.78 -35.68
CA PRO A 392 12.87 4.98 -36.36
C PRO A 392 11.87 4.68 -37.49
N SER A 393 12.08 3.64 -38.29
CA SER A 393 11.16 3.23 -39.37
C SER A 393 9.84 2.71 -38.82
N ALA A 394 9.90 1.86 -37.79
CA ALA A 394 8.71 1.35 -37.11
C ALA A 394 7.94 2.46 -36.36
N ARG A 395 8.63 3.51 -35.87
CA ARG A 395 7.98 4.72 -35.33
C ARG A 395 7.19 5.46 -36.39
N ALA A 396 7.79 5.72 -37.56
CA ALA A 396 7.11 6.39 -38.67
C ALA A 396 5.86 5.62 -39.11
N TRP A 397 5.98 4.28 -39.26
CA TRP A 397 4.83 3.41 -39.52
C TRP A 397 3.78 3.48 -38.40
N GLY A 398 4.21 3.52 -37.14
CA GLY A 398 3.33 3.71 -36.00
C GLY A 398 2.56 5.03 -36.02
N HIS A 399 3.19 6.14 -36.43
CA HIS A 399 2.51 7.42 -36.60
C HIS A 399 1.46 7.38 -37.70
N LEU A 400 1.78 6.76 -38.84
CA LEU A 400 0.84 6.54 -39.93
C LEU A 400 -0.39 5.74 -39.45
N LEU A 401 -0.21 4.66 -38.67
CA LEU A 401 -1.30 3.88 -38.08
C LEU A 401 -2.12 4.65 -37.03
N ASP A 402 -1.49 5.51 -36.24
CA ASP A 402 -2.16 6.35 -35.22
C ASP A 402 -3.08 7.38 -35.88
N VAL A 403 -2.60 8.04 -36.95
CA VAL A 403 -3.33 9.09 -37.69
C VAL A 403 -4.46 8.51 -38.54
N THR A 404 -4.25 7.36 -39.17
CA THR A 404 -5.24 6.77 -40.08
C THR A 404 -6.37 6.07 -39.33
N VAL A 405 -6.04 5.12 -38.44
CA VAL A 405 -7.06 4.25 -37.80
C VAL A 405 -6.85 4.11 -36.29
N GLY A 406 -5.94 4.88 -35.69
CA GLY A 406 -5.65 4.83 -34.26
C GLY A 406 -5.24 3.43 -33.80
N TYR A 407 -4.39 2.73 -34.55
CA TYR A 407 -4.02 1.31 -34.30
C TYR A 407 -5.21 0.33 -34.27
N GLY A 408 -6.33 0.67 -34.93
CA GLY A 408 -7.56 -0.12 -34.92
C GLY A 408 -8.51 0.20 -33.77
N TYR A 409 -8.16 1.15 -32.89
CA TYR A 409 -9.02 1.58 -31.78
C TYR A 409 -9.96 2.74 -32.14
N ARG A 410 -9.81 3.34 -33.33
CA ARG A 410 -10.67 4.43 -33.84
C ARG A 410 -11.10 4.16 -35.29
N PRO A 411 -11.91 3.12 -35.54
CA PRO A 411 -12.29 2.74 -36.91
C PRO A 411 -13.07 3.83 -37.67
N TRP A 412 -13.77 4.72 -36.97
CA TRP A 412 -14.49 5.85 -37.58
C TRP A 412 -13.57 6.83 -38.34
N LEU A 413 -12.29 6.94 -37.96
CA LEU A 413 -11.32 7.75 -38.70
C LEU A 413 -11.14 7.26 -40.13
N ALA A 414 -11.32 5.96 -40.37
CA ALA A 414 -11.27 5.42 -41.72
C ALA A 414 -12.38 6.02 -42.60
N GLY A 415 -13.61 6.17 -42.06
CA GLY A 415 -14.69 6.84 -42.77
C GLY A 415 -14.42 8.32 -43.04
N VAL A 416 -13.80 9.03 -42.09
CA VAL A 416 -13.39 10.43 -42.27
C VAL A 416 -12.32 10.57 -43.36
N TRP A 417 -11.31 9.71 -43.36
CA TRP A 417 -10.29 9.68 -44.41
C TRP A 417 -10.88 9.32 -45.76
N LEU A 418 -11.80 8.36 -45.83
CA LEU A 418 -12.51 8.02 -47.06
C LEU A 418 -13.26 9.24 -47.61
N LEU A 419 -14.02 9.94 -46.77
CA LEU A 419 -14.78 11.13 -47.16
C LEU A 419 -13.85 12.27 -47.61
N ALA A 420 -12.80 12.55 -46.84
CA ALA A 420 -11.84 13.62 -47.16
C ALA A 420 -11.07 13.34 -48.47
N LEU A 421 -10.60 12.10 -48.68
CA LEU A 421 -9.92 11.70 -49.90
C LEU A 421 -10.88 11.65 -51.10
N THR A 422 -12.14 11.27 -50.88
CA THR A 422 -13.18 11.31 -51.91
C THR A 422 -13.44 12.74 -52.36
N LEU A 423 -13.57 13.68 -51.42
CA LEU A 423 -13.75 15.09 -51.73
C LEU A 423 -12.53 15.66 -52.47
N LEU A 424 -11.32 15.39 -51.97
CA LEU A 424 -10.07 15.83 -52.59
C LEU A 424 -9.92 15.31 -54.03
N GLY A 425 -10.13 14.01 -54.23
CA GLY A 425 -10.05 13.40 -55.56
C GLY A 425 -11.12 13.93 -56.51
N THR A 426 -12.36 14.09 -56.04
CA THR A 426 -13.46 14.64 -56.84
C THR A 426 -13.14 16.06 -57.31
N LEU A 427 -12.63 16.91 -56.42
CA LEU A 427 -12.21 18.27 -56.76
C LEU A 427 -11.03 18.26 -57.74
N ALA A 428 -9.99 17.47 -57.48
CA ALA A 428 -8.81 17.40 -58.34
C ALA A 428 -9.16 16.89 -59.75
N PHE A 429 -9.92 15.81 -59.86
CA PHE A 429 -10.31 15.21 -61.14
C PHE A 429 -11.42 15.98 -61.87
N SER A 430 -12.08 16.94 -61.22
CA SER A 430 -13.00 17.86 -61.90
C SER A 430 -12.28 18.95 -62.71
N THR A 431 -10.98 19.17 -62.47
CA THR A 431 -10.22 20.26 -63.11
C THR A 431 -9.82 19.95 -64.55
N HIS A 432 -9.74 18.68 -64.94
CA HIS A 432 -9.25 18.25 -66.25
C HIS A 432 -10.09 17.07 -66.75
N SER A 433 -10.14 16.88 -68.07
CA SER A 433 -10.79 15.72 -68.69
C SER A 433 -9.77 14.57 -68.88
N PRO A 434 -10.09 13.35 -68.44
CA PRO A 434 -9.24 12.19 -68.68
C PRO A 434 -9.39 11.66 -70.11
N SER A 435 -8.44 10.82 -70.52
CA SER A 435 -8.48 10.15 -71.82
C SER A 435 -9.05 8.73 -71.67
N PRO A 436 -9.93 8.28 -72.58
CA PRO A 436 -10.46 6.93 -72.55
C PRO A 436 -9.40 5.92 -73.00
N VAL A 437 -9.32 4.77 -72.31
CA VAL A 437 -8.38 3.69 -72.64
C VAL A 437 -8.80 2.96 -73.92
N LYS A 438 -10.11 2.83 -74.16
CA LYS A 438 -10.68 2.31 -75.41
C LYS A 438 -11.60 3.36 -76.03
N ARG A 439 -11.47 3.58 -77.34
CA ARG A 439 -12.36 4.48 -78.07
C ARG A 439 -13.75 3.82 -78.21
N ASP A 440 -14.79 4.58 -77.88
CA ASP A 440 -16.22 4.22 -78.02
C ASP A 440 -16.77 3.11 -77.10
N GLU A 441 -16.03 2.71 -76.07
CA GLU A 441 -16.49 1.79 -75.01
C GLU A 441 -16.35 2.45 -73.62
N GLY A 442 -17.45 2.65 -72.88
CA GLY A 442 -17.41 3.07 -71.47
C GLY A 442 -18.56 3.99 -71.03
N SER A 443 -18.79 4.06 -69.72
CA SER A 443 -19.72 5.05 -69.14
C SER A 443 -19.09 6.45 -69.12
N PRO A 444 -19.88 7.54 -69.21
CA PRO A 444 -19.37 8.90 -69.11
C PRO A 444 -18.52 9.11 -67.85
N PHE A 445 -17.41 9.84 -67.97
CA PHE A 445 -16.54 10.11 -66.84
C PHE A 445 -17.27 10.90 -65.75
N GLN A 446 -17.26 10.37 -64.52
CA GLN A 446 -17.81 11.04 -63.34
C GLN A 446 -16.70 11.14 -62.27
N PRO A 447 -16.20 12.34 -61.95
CA PRO A 447 -15.08 12.52 -61.02
C PRO A 447 -15.30 11.87 -59.65
N LEU A 448 -16.52 11.94 -59.11
CA LEU A 448 -16.89 11.33 -57.84
C LEU A 448 -16.83 9.80 -57.90
N VAL A 449 -17.48 9.19 -58.90
CA VAL A 449 -17.54 7.74 -59.06
C VAL A 449 -16.16 7.18 -59.36
N TYR A 450 -15.38 7.86 -60.21
CA TYR A 450 -13.99 7.49 -60.46
C TYR A 450 -13.14 7.52 -59.18
N THR A 451 -13.27 8.58 -58.36
CA THR A 451 -12.54 8.67 -57.08
C THR A 451 -12.93 7.55 -56.11
N LEU A 452 -14.23 7.27 -55.97
CA LEU A 452 -14.72 6.16 -55.16
C LEU A 452 -14.23 4.80 -55.68
N ASP A 453 -14.17 4.62 -56.99
CA ASP A 453 -13.68 3.39 -57.64
C ASP A 453 -12.16 3.16 -57.41
N LEU A 454 -11.40 4.24 -57.21
CA LEU A 454 -9.99 4.16 -56.81
C LEU A 454 -9.84 3.80 -55.32
N LEU A 455 -10.68 4.37 -54.45
CA LEU A 455 -10.59 4.20 -53.00
C LEU A 455 -11.22 2.89 -52.49
N ILE A 456 -12.18 2.32 -53.22
CA ILE A 456 -12.84 1.06 -52.87
C ILE A 456 -12.24 -0.05 -53.75
N PRO A 457 -11.27 -0.82 -53.24
CA PRO A 457 -10.55 -1.80 -54.07
C PRO A 457 -11.44 -2.97 -54.51
N LEU A 458 -12.48 -3.29 -53.74
CA LEU A 458 -13.38 -4.42 -53.93
C LEU A 458 -14.61 -4.05 -54.76
N GLY A 459 -15.00 -4.91 -55.71
CA GLY A 459 -16.23 -4.76 -56.50
C GLY A 459 -16.07 -3.90 -57.76
N GLY A 460 -15.36 -2.76 -57.68
CA GLY A 460 -15.15 -1.85 -58.81
C GLY A 460 -16.42 -1.19 -59.35
N LEU A 461 -16.41 0.12 -59.56
CA LEU A 461 -17.55 0.90 -60.10
C LEU A 461 -17.45 1.11 -61.62
N GLY A 462 -16.46 0.48 -62.28
CA GLY A 462 -16.32 0.42 -63.74
C GLY A 462 -15.66 1.64 -64.39
N GLN A 463 -15.13 2.58 -63.62
CA GLN A 463 -14.48 3.81 -64.09
C GLN A 463 -12.94 3.69 -64.07
N ARG A 464 -12.35 3.03 -63.06
CA ARG A 464 -10.88 3.03 -62.81
C ARG A 464 -10.04 2.44 -63.93
N THR A 465 -10.58 1.45 -64.67
CA THR A 465 -9.89 0.80 -65.81
C THR A 465 -10.24 1.42 -67.16
N GLY A 466 -11.26 2.29 -67.20
CA GLY A 466 -11.73 2.92 -68.44
C GLY A 466 -11.00 4.21 -68.80
N TRP A 467 -10.33 4.84 -67.82
CA TRP A 467 -9.78 6.19 -67.94
C TRP A 467 -8.34 6.28 -67.47
N TYR A 468 -7.50 7.02 -68.19
CA TYR A 468 -6.14 7.36 -67.77
C TYR A 468 -5.89 8.88 -67.86
N TRP A 469 -4.95 9.38 -67.06
CA TRP A 469 -4.61 10.80 -67.01
C TRP A 469 -3.34 11.10 -67.81
N PRO A 470 -3.41 11.97 -68.83
CA PRO A 470 -2.21 12.45 -69.53
C PRO A 470 -1.32 13.33 -68.63
N ASN A 471 -1.92 13.99 -67.63
CA ASN A 471 -1.21 14.80 -66.66
C ASN A 471 -0.55 13.89 -65.60
N SER A 472 0.78 13.92 -65.54
CA SER A 472 1.58 13.14 -64.60
C SER A 472 1.15 13.32 -63.14
N SER A 473 0.74 14.52 -62.73
CA SER A 473 0.34 14.80 -61.35
C SER A 473 -0.97 14.12 -60.96
N LEU A 474 -2.00 14.17 -61.81
CA LEU A 474 -3.28 13.51 -61.60
C LEU A 474 -3.16 11.99 -61.72
N GLN A 475 -2.27 11.50 -62.59
CA GLN A 475 -1.96 10.08 -62.67
C GLN A 475 -1.31 9.58 -61.38
N TRP A 476 -0.32 10.29 -60.84
CA TRP A 476 0.28 9.95 -59.54
C TRP A 476 -0.74 10.03 -58.39
N LEU A 477 -1.64 11.03 -58.40
CA LEU A 477 -2.73 11.12 -57.43
C LEU A 477 -3.63 9.87 -57.49
N SER A 478 -3.95 9.36 -58.68
CA SER A 478 -4.76 8.15 -58.84
C SER A 478 -4.10 6.92 -58.18
N TYR A 479 -2.78 6.75 -58.37
CA TYR A 479 -2.02 5.66 -57.73
C TYR A 479 -1.96 5.80 -56.22
N LEU A 480 -1.80 7.02 -55.71
CA LEU A 480 -1.85 7.30 -54.27
C LEU A 480 -3.21 6.95 -53.68
N LEU A 481 -4.31 7.36 -54.33
CA LEU A 481 -5.67 7.03 -53.89
C LEU A 481 -5.92 5.51 -53.87
N ILE A 482 -5.43 4.76 -54.86
CA ILE A 482 -5.50 3.29 -54.85
C ILE A 482 -4.75 2.70 -53.64
N ALA A 483 -3.51 3.17 -53.39
CA ALA A 483 -2.71 2.71 -52.26
C ALA A 483 -3.40 3.01 -50.91
N PHE A 484 -3.95 4.22 -50.76
CA PHE A 484 -4.74 4.60 -49.58
C PHE A 484 -6.02 3.75 -49.45
N GLY A 485 -6.70 3.43 -50.55
CA GLY A 485 -7.89 2.58 -50.55
C GLY A 485 -7.63 1.18 -49.98
N TRP A 486 -6.52 0.55 -50.40
CA TRP A 486 -6.08 -0.74 -49.83
C TRP A 486 -5.70 -0.62 -48.35
N MET A 487 -4.99 0.43 -47.97
CA MET A 487 -4.61 0.68 -46.57
C MET A 487 -5.85 0.87 -45.67
N LEU A 488 -6.83 1.64 -46.13
CA LEU A 488 -8.06 1.91 -45.41
C LEU A 488 -8.89 0.64 -45.23
N THR A 489 -9.04 -0.14 -46.32
CA THR A 489 -9.81 -1.38 -46.35
C THR A 489 -9.23 -2.42 -45.40
N THR A 490 -7.91 -2.63 -45.45
CA THR A 490 -7.21 -3.57 -44.54
C THR A 490 -7.37 -3.17 -43.07
N ALA A 491 -7.34 -1.87 -42.77
CA ALA A 491 -7.49 -1.38 -41.41
C ALA A 491 -8.95 -1.44 -40.90
N ILE A 492 -9.95 -1.24 -41.77
CA ILE A 492 -11.36 -1.46 -41.44
C ILE A 492 -11.61 -2.94 -41.15
N ILE A 493 -11.13 -3.84 -42.01
CA ILE A 493 -11.25 -5.29 -41.80
C ILE A 493 -10.60 -5.67 -40.46
N ALA A 494 -9.38 -5.22 -40.18
CA ALA A 494 -8.71 -5.48 -38.91
C ALA A 494 -9.50 -4.93 -37.69
N GLY A 495 -10.15 -3.77 -37.84
CA GLY A 495 -11.03 -3.20 -36.81
C GLY A 495 -12.28 -4.05 -36.57
N ILE A 496 -12.97 -4.45 -37.64
CA ILE A 496 -14.20 -5.25 -37.59
C ILE A 496 -13.93 -6.65 -37.04
N THR A 497 -12.89 -7.34 -37.50
CA THR A 497 -12.52 -8.67 -37.00
C THR A 497 -12.24 -8.64 -35.49
N ARG A 498 -11.65 -7.55 -35.00
CA ARG A 498 -11.34 -7.37 -33.57
C ARG A 498 -12.57 -7.02 -32.72
N THR A 499 -13.60 -6.42 -33.32
CA THR A 499 -14.91 -6.25 -32.67
C THR A 499 -15.75 -7.52 -32.69
N LEU A 500 -15.60 -8.38 -33.71
CA LEU A 500 -16.33 -9.64 -33.83
C LEU A 500 -15.77 -10.76 -32.95
N GLN A 501 -14.46 -10.79 -32.70
CA GLN A 501 -13.83 -11.73 -31.75
C GLN A 501 -14.14 -11.43 -30.27
N LYS A 502 -15.02 -10.45 -29.99
CA LYS A 502 -15.43 -10.08 -28.62
C LYS A 502 -16.79 -10.67 -28.19
N ASN A 503 -17.40 -11.53 -29.01
CA ASN A 503 -18.57 -12.31 -28.62
C ASN A 503 -18.20 -13.77 -28.38
#